data_AF-A0A3N5PD76-F1
#
_entry.id   AF-A0A3N5PD76-F1
#
_cell.length_a   1.000
_cell.length_b   1.000
_cell.length_c   1.000
_cell.angle_alpha   90.00
_cell.angle_beta   90.00
_cell.angle_gamma   90.00
#
_symmetry.space_group_name_H-M   'P 1'
#
loop_
_entity.id
_entity.type
_entity.pdbx_description
1 polymer ?
#
loop_
_entity_poly.entity_id
_entity_poly.type
_entity_poly.pdbx_seq_one_letter_code
_entity_poly.pdbx_strand_id
1 'polypeptide(L)'
;MFKQESITESHGIYGLCNPGLFGVLAVLCLFLMGMQTKIMADDGSAEEGFAEIVDINLQAKCPSMQGLPEDLKDVKGFNHKAHAKEYLKGNSSFSAAQYDDNFNCAACHPGITLQDEIYREPACDRLSGALAAAGGLQNLKQYYHETCLGCHKNMHKAEKITGPVKCKGCHTE
;
A
#
# COMPACT_ATOMS: atom_id res chain seq x y z
N MET A 1 7.21 -15.51 -70.15
CA MET A 1 5.93 -15.87 -70.81
C MET A 1 4.82 -15.65 -69.80
N PHE A 2 3.92 -14.70 -70.14
CA PHE A 2 2.60 -14.38 -69.57
C PHE A 2 2.44 -14.10 -68.06
N LYS A 3 1.68 -13.12 -67.56
CA LYS A 3 1.14 -11.79 -67.96
C LYS A 3 -0.02 -11.51 -66.98
N GLN A 4 0.01 -10.36 -66.31
CA GLN A 4 -1.12 -9.52 -65.84
C GLN A 4 -0.42 -8.37 -65.09
N GLU A 5 -0.23 -7.15 -65.60
CA GLU A 5 -1.19 -6.16 -66.15
C GLU A 5 -2.39 -6.04 -65.20
N SER A 6 -2.73 -4.85 -64.68
CA SER A 6 -3.12 -3.72 -65.53
C SER A 6 -3.49 -2.46 -64.70
N ILE A 7 -3.14 -1.25 -65.21
CA ILE A 7 -3.87 0.06 -65.22
C ILE A 7 -4.23 0.75 -63.87
N THR A 8 -4.22 2.08 -63.66
CA THR A 8 -3.93 3.32 -64.43
C THR A 8 -4.08 4.53 -63.48
N GLU A 9 -3.39 5.64 -63.80
CA GLU A 9 -3.82 7.07 -63.71
C GLU A 9 -4.47 7.63 -62.40
N SER A 10 -4.32 8.90 -61.99
CA SER A 10 -4.12 10.12 -62.77
C SER A 10 -3.86 11.30 -61.80
N HIS A 11 -2.97 12.21 -62.20
CA HIS A 11 -2.95 13.68 -61.94
C HIS A 11 -2.94 14.16 -60.47
N GLY A 12 -1.91 14.90 -60.01
CA GLY A 12 -1.67 16.31 -60.37
C GLY A 12 -2.79 17.15 -59.73
N ILE A 13 -2.54 18.11 -58.83
CA ILE A 13 -2.11 19.47 -59.18
C ILE A 13 -1.43 20.15 -57.96
N TYR A 14 -0.29 20.79 -58.24
CA TYR A 14 0.26 21.92 -57.47
C TYR A 14 -0.86 22.96 -57.28
N GLY A 15 -1.13 23.44 -56.06
CA GLY A 15 -0.34 24.48 -55.41
C GLY A 15 -0.95 25.85 -55.73
N LEU A 16 -1.49 26.54 -54.74
CA LEU A 16 -1.50 28.00 -54.65
C LEU A 16 -2.01 28.46 -53.28
N CYS A 17 -1.10 29.16 -52.61
CA CYS A 17 -1.23 29.86 -51.35
C CYS A 17 -2.19 31.06 -51.49
N ASN A 18 -3.04 31.32 -50.48
CA ASN A 18 -3.40 32.70 -50.14
C ASN A 18 -3.75 32.82 -48.64
N PRO A 19 -3.07 33.71 -47.88
CA PRO A 19 -3.29 33.91 -46.44
C PRO A 19 -4.34 35.01 -46.24
N GLY A 20 -5.52 34.67 -45.75
CA GLY A 20 -6.55 35.70 -45.56
C GLY A 20 -7.90 35.18 -45.15
N LEU A 21 -7.98 34.40 -44.07
CA LEU A 21 -9.26 34.19 -43.36
C LEU A 21 -9.08 33.67 -41.92
N PHE A 22 -8.02 34.10 -41.23
CA PHE A 22 -7.84 33.83 -39.80
C PHE A 22 -8.16 35.11 -39.02
N GLY A 23 -9.42 35.31 -38.64
CA GLY A 23 -9.73 36.55 -37.92
C GLY A 23 -11.15 36.82 -37.45
N VAL A 24 -12.05 35.84 -37.30
CA VAL A 24 -13.34 36.12 -36.62
C VAL A 24 -13.90 34.96 -35.78
N LEU A 25 -13.36 33.74 -35.86
CA LEU A 25 -13.98 32.55 -35.23
C LEU A 25 -13.28 32.03 -33.95
N ALA A 26 -12.53 32.88 -33.25
CA ALA A 26 -11.77 32.48 -32.06
C ALA A 26 -12.24 33.16 -30.74
N VAL A 27 -13.32 33.95 -30.76
CA VAL A 27 -13.75 34.74 -29.58
C VAL A 27 -15.01 34.17 -28.90
N LEU A 28 -15.68 33.17 -29.48
CA LEU A 28 -16.95 32.63 -28.93
C LEU A 28 -16.86 31.28 -28.22
N CYS A 29 -15.66 30.71 -28.01
CA CYS A 29 -15.49 29.47 -27.24
C CYS A 29 -14.85 29.67 -25.85
N LEU A 30 -14.42 30.88 -25.50
CA LEU A 30 -13.72 31.16 -24.24
C LEU A 30 -14.64 31.43 -23.04
N PHE A 31 -15.96 31.31 -23.17
CA PHE A 31 -16.92 31.65 -22.11
C PHE A 31 -17.73 30.47 -21.53
N LEU A 32 -17.44 29.21 -21.90
CA LEU A 32 -18.19 28.03 -21.43
C LEU A 32 -17.35 26.95 -20.71
N MET A 33 -16.21 27.32 -20.11
CA MET A 33 -15.48 26.44 -19.20
C MET A 33 -15.22 27.10 -17.83
N GLY A 34 -16.13 27.99 -17.41
CA GLY A 34 -16.09 28.69 -16.13
C GLY A 34 -16.80 27.97 -14.98
N MET A 35 -16.84 26.64 -14.98
CA MET A 35 -17.32 25.86 -13.85
C MET A 35 -16.39 24.68 -13.63
N GLN A 36 -16.05 24.47 -12.37
CA GLN A 36 -15.22 23.39 -11.80
C GLN A 36 -13.75 23.73 -11.56
N THR A 37 -13.51 24.51 -10.50
CA THR A 37 -12.44 24.16 -9.55
C THR A 37 -12.88 24.57 -8.15
N LYS A 38 -13.56 23.66 -7.44
CA LYS A 38 -13.42 23.61 -5.98
C LYS A 38 -11.99 23.13 -5.72
N ILE A 39 -11.08 24.04 -5.45
CA ILE A 39 -9.80 23.69 -4.84
C ILE A 39 -10.11 23.55 -3.36
N MET A 40 -10.28 22.31 -2.91
CA MET A 40 -10.10 21.98 -1.51
C MET A 40 -8.61 22.12 -1.23
N ALA A 41 -8.26 23.02 -0.32
CA ALA A 41 -6.98 22.96 0.34
C ALA A 41 -7.04 21.80 1.32
N ASP A 42 -6.28 20.74 1.03
CA ASP A 42 -5.84 19.77 2.03
C ASP A 42 -4.31 19.78 1.97
N ASP A 43 -3.73 20.61 2.83
CA ASP A 43 -2.31 20.75 3.09
C ASP A 43 -1.86 19.64 4.06
N GLY A 44 -1.96 18.41 3.58
CA GLY A 44 -1.61 17.23 4.35
C GLY A 44 -1.08 16.16 3.44
N SER A 45 0.17 16.32 3.00
CA SER A 45 0.97 15.25 2.43
C SER A 45 1.19 14.16 3.49
N ALA A 46 0.13 13.41 3.80
CA ALA A 46 0.27 12.04 4.25
C ALA A 46 0.96 11.32 3.09
N GLU A 47 2.15 10.81 3.34
CA GLU A 47 2.82 9.94 2.38
C GLU A 47 1.84 8.79 2.07
N GLU A 48 1.26 8.82 0.87
CA GLU A 48 0.23 7.89 0.44
C GLU A 48 0.75 6.46 0.65
N GLY A 49 0.17 5.76 1.63
CA GLY A 49 0.55 4.38 1.94
C GLY A 49 1.13 4.13 3.35
N PHE A 50 1.37 5.15 4.17
CA PHE A 50 1.89 4.96 5.53
C PHE A 50 0.89 5.44 6.61
N ALA A 51 -0.11 4.61 6.90
CA ALA A 51 -1.10 4.91 7.94
C ALA A 51 -0.43 5.02 9.32
N GLU A 52 -0.78 6.08 10.07
CA GLU A 52 -0.24 6.33 11.40
C GLU A 52 -0.78 5.33 12.42
N ILE A 53 -2.11 5.21 12.47
CA ILE A 53 -2.84 4.28 13.32
C ILE A 53 -3.60 3.30 12.43
N VAL A 54 -3.59 2.02 12.79
CA VAL A 54 -4.37 0.98 12.11
C VAL A 54 -5.07 0.09 13.13
N ASP A 55 -6.30 -0.30 12.84
CA ASP A 55 -6.93 -1.40 13.56
C ASP A 55 -6.48 -2.73 12.92
N ILE A 56 -6.12 -3.71 13.73
CA ILE A 56 -5.79 -5.06 13.29
C ILE A 56 -7.04 -5.91 13.54
N ASN A 57 -7.94 -5.88 12.55
CA ASN A 57 -9.09 -6.76 12.45
C ASN A 57 -9.05 -7.41 11.06
N LEU A 58 -8.57 -8.65 11.00
CA LEU A 58 -8.25 -9.27 9.71
C LEU A 58 -9.47 -9.79 8.98
N GLN A 59 -10.48 -10.23 9.72
CA GLN A 59 -11.73 -10.68 9.11
C GLN A 59 -12.46 -9.53 8.43
N ALA A 60 -12.43 -8.33 9.03
CA ALA A 60 -12.98 -7.12 8.40
C ALA A 60 -12.14 -6.63 7.21
N LYS A 61 -10.81 -6.72 7.31
CA LYS A 61 -9.89 -6.24 6.26
C LYS A 61 -9.77 -7.16 5.05
N CYS A 62 -9.88 -8.47 5.26
CA CYS A 62 -9.68 -9.50 4.23
C CYS A 62 -10.87 -10.47 4.16
N PRO A 63 -12.08 -9.99 3.80
CA PRO A 63 -13.29 -10.82 3.82
C PRO A 63 -13.27 -11.98 2.81
N SER A 64 -12.39 -11.94 1.81
CA SER A 64 -12.21 -13.00 0.82
C SER A 64 -11.30 -14.15 1.29
N MET A 65 -10.58 -14.00 2.41
CA MET A 65 -9.71 -15.05 2.94
C MET A 65 -10.53 -16.12 3.68
N GLN A 66 -10.93 -17.15 2.95
CA GLN A 66 -11.68 -18.28 3.50
C GLN A 66 -10.80 -19.09 4.47
N GLY A 67 -11.35 -19.48 5.62
CA GLY A 67 -10.64 -20.31 6.60
C GLY A 67 -9.85 -19.53 7.66
N LEU A 68 -9.96 -18.20 7.68
CA LEU A 68 -9.52 -17.43 8.84
C LEU A 68 -10.34 -17.83 10.09
N PRO A 69 -9.69 -18.00 11.26
CA PRO A 69 -10.43 -18.15 12.51
C PRO A 69 -11.26 -16.88 12.78
N GLU A 70 -12.40 -17.05 13.45
CA GLU A 70 -13.24 -15.93 13.86
C GLU A 70 -12.43 -14.93 14.71
N ASP A 71 -12.50 -13.66 14.32
CA ASP A 71 -11.84 -12.59 15.06
C ASP A 71 -12.72 -12.16 16.23
N LEU A 72 -12.42 -12.71 17.41
CA LEU A 72 -13.14 -12.42 18.64
C LEU A 72 -12.54 -11.24 19.43
N LYS A 73 -11.34 -10.79 19.05
CA LYS A 73 -10.54 -9.81 19.80
C LYS A 73 -9.63 -9.07 18.85
N ASP A 74 -10.17 -8.05 18.20
CA ASP A 74 -9.35 -7.17 17.38
C ASP A 74 -8.37 -6.36 18.24
N VAL A 75 -7.34 -5.80 17.60
CA VAL A 75 -6.45 -4.82 18.22
C VAL A 75 -6.76 -3.46 17.63
N LYS A 76 -7.36 -2.59 18.43
CA LYS A 76 -7.73 -1.23 18.03
C LYS A 76 -6.59 -0.26 18.28
N GLY A 77 -6.41 0.69 17.38
CA GLY A 77 -5.48 1.80 17.59
C GLY A 77 -4.00 1.41 17.55
N PHE A 78 -3.61 0.36 16.82
CA PHE A 78 -2.19 0.01 16.70
C PHE A 78 -1.42 1.14 16.01
N ASN A 79 -0.46 1.73 16.71
CA ASN A 79 0.36 2.83 16.19
C ASN A 79 1.45 2.29 15.26
N HIS A 80 1.09 2.08 14.00
CA HIS A 80 1.96 1.54 12.96
C HIS A 80 3.17 2.42 12.69
N LYS A 81 2.97 3.75 12.65
CA LYS A 81 4.06 4.71 12.39
C LYS A 81 5.13 4.70 13.48
N ALA A 82 4.72 4.72 14.75
CA ALA A 82 5.67 4.70 15.86
C ALA A 82 6.43 3.37 15.91
N HIS A 83 5.78 2.23 15.63
CA HIS A 83 6.50 0.95 15.54
C HIS A 83 7.59 0.99 14.47
N ALA A 84 7.25 1.41 13.25
CA ALA A 84 8.18 1.39 12.13
C ALA A 84 9.31 2.44 12.27
N LYS A 85 9.01 3.66 12.73
CA LYS A 85 9.99 4.77 12.76
C LYS A 85 10.75 4.91 14.08
N GLU A 86 10.19 4.45 15.20
CA GLU A 86 10.71 4.73 16.53
C GLU A 86 10.98 3.46 17.34
N TYR A 87 9.96 2.62 17.56
CA TYR A 87 10.04 1.56 18.58
C TYR A 87 10.87 0.34 18.16
N LEU A 88 10.93 0.03 16.86
CA LEU A 88 11.71 -1.12 16.38
C LEU A 88 13.21 -0.82 16.26
N LYS A 89 13.61 0.45 16.15
CA LYS A 89 15.01 0.82 15.92
C LYS A 89 15.91 0.38 17.08
N GLY A 90 16.88 -0.48 16.79
CA GLY A 90 17.86 -0.97 17.77
C GLY A 90 17.33 -2.09 18.67
N ASN A 91 16.21 -2.70 18.30
CA ASN A 91 15.54 -3.75 19.09
C ASN A 91 15.42 -5.08 18.34
N SER A 92 16.10 -5.24 17.19
CA SER A 92 16.10 -6.48 16.39
C SER A 92 16.40 -7.74 17.20
N SER A 93 17.33 -7.65 18.14
CA SER A 93 17.74 -8.77 19.01
C SER A 93 16.64 -9.32 19.93
N PHE A 94 15.53 -8.60 20.13
CA PHE A 94 14.42 -9.04 20.98
C PHE A 94 13.30 -9.74 20.20
N SER A 95 13.30 -9.63 18.87
CA SER A 95 12.27 -10.21 18.01
C SER A 95 12.61 -11.64 17.61
N ALA A 96 11.58 -12.48 17.51
CA ALA A 96 11.73 -13.80 16.88
C ALA A 96 11.82 -13.68 15.35
N ALA A 97 11.07 -12.73 14.76
CA ALA A 97 11.21 -12.38 13.36
C ALA A 97 12.54 -11.63 13.16
N GLN A 98 13.36 -12.12 12.24
CA GLN A 98 14.63 -11.47 11.89
C GLN A 98 14.33 -10.21 11.07
N TYR A 99 14.87 -9.07 11.51
CA TYR A 99 14.87 -7.82 10.75
C TYR A 99 16.15 -7.03 11.01
N ASP A 100 16.47 -6.12 10.10
CA ASP A 100 17.61 -5.22 10.23
C ASP A 100 17.17 -3.94 10.94
N ASP A 101 17.91 -3.46 11.95
CA ASP A 101 17.62 -2.19 12.63
C ASP A 101 17.71 -0.96 11.72
N ASN A 102 18.31 -1.10 10.53
CA ASN A 102 18.31 -0.09 9.46
C ASN A 102 17.07 -0.21 8.55
N PHE A 103 16.33 -1.32 8.62
CA PHE A 103 15.11 -1.56 7.85
C PHE A 103 14.04 -2.31 8.66
N ASN A 104 13.36 -1.56 9.53
CA ASN A 104 12.40 -2.09 10.51
C ASN A 104 11.12 -2.66 9.90
N CYS A 105 10.77 -2.31 8.65
CA CYS A 105 9.53 -2.77 8.02
C CYS A 105 9.48 -4.32 7.93
N ALA A 106 10.65 -4.95 7.81
CA ALA A 106 10.79 -6.40 7.76
C ALA A 106 10.36 -7.12 9.06
N ALA A 107 10.27 -6.41 10.20
CA ALA A 107 9.84 -6.99 11.47
C ALA A 107 8.41 -7.52 11.43
N CYS A 108 7.53 -6.90 10.64
CA CYS A 108 6.12 -7.26 10.50
C CYS A 108 5.76 -7.69 9.06
N HIS A 109 6.56 -7.29 8.07
CA HIS A 109 6.44 -7.70 6.69
C HIS A 109 7.63 -8.61 6.35
N PRO A 110 7.55 -9.91 6.65
CA PRO A 110 8.68 -10.79 6.40
C PRO A 110 8.99 -10.89 4.90
N GLY A 111 10.27 -10.96 4.56
CA GLY A 111 10.74 -11.17 3.19
C GLY A 111 10.90 -9.91 2.32
N ILE A 112 10.61 -8.72 2.85
CA ILE A 112 10.90 -7.45 2.15
C ILE A 112 12.25 -6.87 2.59
N THR A 113 12.88 -6.14 1.67
CA THR A 113 14.14 -5.42 1.91
C THR A 113 14.03 -3.93 1.62
N LEU A 114 12.98 -3.52 0.91
CA LEU A 114 12.68 -2.13 0.58
C LEU A 114 11.19 -1.84 0.83
N GLN A 115 10.86 -0.59 1.16
CA GLN A 115 9.49 -0.18 1.50
C GLN A 115 8.52 -0.41 0.33
N ASP A 116 8.94 -0.07 -0.90
CA ASP A 116 8.10 -0.17 -2.09
C ASP A 116 7.64 -1.60 -2.39
N GLU A 117 8.34 -2.62 -1.88
CA GLU A 117 7.97 -4.03 -2.05
C GLU A 117 6.66 -4.38 -1.34
N ILE A 118 6.32 -3.65 -0.27
CA ILE A 118 5.07 -3.82 0.49
C ILE A 118 3.85 -3.59 -0.39
N TYR A 119 3.96 -2.67 -1.35
CA TYR A 119 2.86 -2.24 -2.21
C TYR A 119 2.78 -3.04 -3.52
N ARG A 120 3.76 -3.90 -3.82
CA ARG A 120 3.77 -4.71 -5.04
C ARG A 120 2.71 -5.82 -5.04
N GLU A 121 2.29 -6.24 -3.86
CA GLU A 121 1.29 -7.29 -3.67
C GLU A 121 0.15 -6.79 -2.76
N PRO A 122 -1.12 -7.13 -3.04
CA PRO A 122 -2.23 -6.80 -2.16
C PRO A 122 -2.00 -7.28 -0.73
N ALA A 123 -2.41 -6.47 0.25
CA ALA A 123 -2.13 -6.74 1.66
C ALA A 123 -2.65 -8.11 2.14
N CYS A 124 -3.83 -8.54 1.65
CA CYS A 124 -4.42 -9.83 2.01
C CYS A 124 -3.67 -11.01 1.40
N ASP A 125 -3.12 -10.88 0.19
CA ASP A 125 -2.35 -11.94 -0.47
C ASP A 125 -1.00 -12.13 0.23
N ARG A 126 -0.31 -11.02 0.53
CA ARG A 126 0.92 -11.02 1.32
C ARG A 126 0.72 -11.62 2.72
N LEU A 127 -0.39 -11.29 3.38
CA LEU A 127 -0.75 -11.90 4.66
C LEU A 127 -1.00 -13.41 4.52
N SER A 128 -1.73 -13.82 3.48
CA SER A 128 -1.97 -15.24 3.19
C SER A 128 -0.65 -16.00 3.03
N GLY A 129 0.31 -15.44 2.29
CA GLY A 129 1.66 -16.00 2.14
C GLY A 129 2.41 -16.11 3.47
N ALA A 130 2.40 -15.06 4.30
CA ALA A 130 3.02 -15.09 5.63
C ALA A 130 2.40 -16.15 6.54
N LEU A 131 1.08 -16.30 6.52
CA LEU A 131 0.38 -17.33 7.29
C LEU A 131 0.65 -18.74 6.76
N ALA A 132 0.71 -18.92 5.45
CA ALA A 132 1.10 -20.20 4.84
C ALA A 132 2.51 -20.62 5.31
N ALA A 133 3.47 -19.70 5.32
CA ALA A 133 4.81 -19.94 5.86
C ALA A 133 4.79 -20.23 7.37
N ALA A 134 3.85 -19.67 8.12
CA ALA A 134 3.61 -19.94 9.54
C ALA A 134 2.75 -21.19 9.80
N GLY A 135 2.48 -22.03 8.79
CA GLY A 135 1.76 -23.30 8.93
C GLY A 135 0.25 -23.25 8.63
N GLY A 136 -0.25 -22.13 8.09
CA GLY A 136 -1.60 -21.97 7.57
C GLY A 136 -2.44 -20.90 8.27
N LEU A 137 -3.62 -20.62 7.72
CA LEU A 137 -4.54 -19.56 8.19
C LEU A 137 -5.00 -19.74 9.64
N GLN A 138 -5.10 -20.98 10.11
CA GLN A 138 -5.46 -21.31 11.49
C GLN A 138 -4.42 -20.80 12.52
N ASN A 139 -3.19 -20.55 12.09
CA ASN A 139 -2.12 -20.04 12.96
C ASN A 139 -2.11 -18.53 13.10
N LEU A 140 -3.14 -17.81 12.59
CA LEU A 140 -3.28 -16.36 12.71
C LEU A 140 -2.97 -15.83 14.12
N LYS A 141 -3.64 -16.41 15.11
CA LYS A 141 -3.47 -16.03 16.51
C LYS A 141 -2.04 -16.24 16.99
N GLN A 142 -1.42 -17.35 16.62
CA GLN A 142 -0.05 -17.65 17.01
C GLN A 142 0.92 -16.67 16.35
N TYR A 143 0.78 -16.46 15.04
CA TYR A 143 1.60 -15.55 14.24
C TYR A 143 1.66 -14.14 14.85
N TYR A 144 0.51 -13.53 15.16
CA TYR A 144 0.47 -12.20 15.76
C TYR A 144 1.00 -12.17 17.19
N HIS A 145 0.69 -13.17 18.02
CA HIS A 145 1.22 -13.21 19.38
C HIS A 145 2.74 -13.44 19.39
N GLU A 146 3.28 -14.28 18.52
CA GLU A 146 4.73 -14.46 18.45
C GLU A 146 5.42 -13.19 17.97
N THR A 147 4.87 -12.52 16.95
CA THR A 147 5.41 -11.27 16.40
C THR A 147 5.34 -10.12 17.42
N CYS A 148 4.15 -9.83 17.95
CA CYS A 148 3.95 -8.68 18.85
C CYS A 148 4.41 -8.99 20.28
N LEU A 149 3.86 -10.06 20.87
CA LEU A 149 4.07 -10.37 22.29
C LEU A 149 5.45 -10.98 22.54
N GLY A 150 6.05 -11.66 21.56
CA GLY A 150 7.42 -12.19 21.66
C GLY A 150 8.42 -11.06 21.89
N CYS A 151 8.42 -10.06 21.00
CA CYS A 151 9.28 -8.87 21.12
C CYS A 151 9.03 -8.14 22.45
N HIS A 152 7.77 -7.82 22.75
CA HIS A 152 7.43 -7.09 23.98
C HIS A 152 7.85 -7.84 25.25
N LYS A 153 7.66 -9.16 25.32
CA LYS A 153 8.08 -9.96 26.48
C LYS A 153 9.60 -9.97 26.64
N ASN A 154 10.34 -10.07 25.54
CA ASN A 154 11.79 -10.11 25.60
C ASN A 154 12.37 -8.75 26.00
N MET A 155 11.83 -7.65 25.46
CA MET A 155 12.17 -6.29 25.87
C MET A 155 11.83 -6.05 27.35
N HIS A 156 10.65 -6.46 27.80
CA HIS A 156 10.25 -6.33 29.21
C HIS A 156 11.16 -7.14 30.15
N LYS A 157 11.58 -8.35 29.77
CA LYS A 157 12.56 -9.15 30.56
C LYS A 157 13.92 -8.46 30.66
N ALA A 158 14.29 -7.69 29.65
CA ALA A 158 15.50 -6.88 29.61
C ALA A 158 15.29 -5.46 30.19
N GLU A 159 14.19 -5.23 30.90
CA GLU A 159 13.85 -3.96 31.55
C GLU A 159 13.81 -2.75 30.59
N LYS A 160 13.50 -3.01 29.31
CA LYS A 160 13.30 -1.97 28.31
C LYS A 160 11.86 -1.46 28.33
N ILE A 161 11.71 -0.18 28.02
CA ILE A 161 10.38 0.41 27.73
C ILE A 161 9.84 -0.27 26.47
N THR A 162 8.63 -0.81 26.56
CA THR A 162 8.00 -1.58 25.49
C THR A 162 6.48 -1.50 25.60
N GLY A 163 5.79 -1.96 24.55
CA GLY A 163 4.35 -2.12 24.56
C GLY A 163 3.83 -3.19 25.54
N PRO A 164 2.51 -3.37 25.58
CA PRO A 164 1.84 -4.25 26.54
C PRO A 164 2.23 -5.73 26.39
N VAL A 165 2.27 -6.43 27.52
CA VAL A 165 2.51 -7.89 27.60
C VAL A 165 1.30 -8.70 28.10
N LYS A 166 0.17 -8.02 28.35
CA LYS A 166 -1.09 -8.60 28.84
C LYS A 166 -2.21 -8.35 27.84
N CYS A 167 -3.18 -9.27 27.76
CA CYS A 167 -4.25 -9.24 26.76
C CYS A 167 -4.98 -7.88 26.68
N LYS A 168 -5.41 -7.33 27.84
CA LYS A 168 -6.15 -6.06 27.92
C LYS A 168 -5.35 -4.83 27.45
N GLY A 169 -4.03 -4.96 27.31
CA GLY A 169 -3.20 -3.88 26.80
C GLY A 169 -3.22 -3.75 25.27
N CYS A 170 -3.51 -4.85 24.56
CA CYS A 170 -3.66 -4.83 23.10
C CYS A 170 -5.14 -4.89 22.67
N HIS A 171 -5.92 -5.74 23.32
CA HIS A 171 -7.33 -5.96 23.02
C HIS A 171 -8.17 -5.09 23.97
N THR A 172 -8.34 -3.84 23.57
CA THR A 172 -9.12 -2.85 24.33
C THR A 172 -10.56 -2.88 23.84
N GLU A 173 -11.36 -3.73 24.50
CA GLU A 173 -12.82 -3.74 24.47
C GLU A 173 -13.36 -3.88 25.91
#